data_AF-A0A3D5WGX5-F1
#
_entry.id   AF-A0A3D5WGX5-F1
#
_cell.length_a   1.000
_cell.length_b   1.000
_cell.length_c   1.000
_cell.angle_alpha   90.00
_cell.angle_beta   90.00
_cell.angle_gamma   90.00
#
_symmetry.space_group_name_H-M   'P 1'
#
loop_
_entity.id
_entity.type
_entity.pdbx_description
1 polymer ?
#
loop_
_entity_poly.entity_id
_entity_poly.type
_entity_poly.pdbx_seq_one_letter_code
_entity_poly.pdbx_strand_id
1 'polypeptide(L)'
;GCMMQEPEVIERIKKSYRNVDIIFGTHNIFKLAELLAMRLFDQDAKRMIIDIWKDTTEIVEELPNSRKYSFKGGVNIMFGCNNFCSYCIVPY
;
A
#
# COMPACT_ATOMS: atom_id res chain seq x y z
N GLY A 1 -0.10 -0.30 2.10
CA GLY A 1 -0.47 0.67 3.16
C GLY A 1 0.77 1.31 3.77
N CYS A 2 0.68 2.43 4.52
CA CYS A 2 1.87 3.23 4.90
C CYS A 2 2.94 2.43 5.67
N MET A 3 2.52 1.51 6.55
CA MET A 3 3.44 0.63 7.28
C MET A 3 4.35 -0.21 6.37
N MET A 4 3.91 -0.51 5.15
CA MET A 4 4.71 -1.28 4.18
C MET A 4 5.75 -0.41 3.48
N GLN A 5 5.80 0.90 3.73
CA GLN A 5 6.87 1.77 3.26
C GLN A 5 8.09 1.75 4.18
N GLU A 6 7.93 1.27 5.41
CA GLU A 6 9.01 1.17 6.39
C GLU A 6 9.85 -0.11 6.17
N PRO A 7 11.16 0.02 5.84
CA PRO A 7 12.04 -1.12 5.59
C PRO A 7 12.06 -2.16 6.71
N GLU A 8 12.10 -1.70 7.96
CA GLU A 8 12.14 -2.57 9.14
C GLU A 8 10.89 -3.46 9.25
N VAL A 9 9.72 -2.90 8.90
CA VAL A 9 8.45 -3.64 8.94
C VAL A 9 8.43 -4.73 7.87
N ILE A 10 8.92 -4.43 6.66
CA ILE A 10 9.01 -5.40 5.56
C ILE A 10 9.90 -6.58 5.96
N GLU A 11 11.08 -6.30 6.51
CA GLU A 11 12.01 -7.35 6.95
C GLU A 11 11.41 -8.21 8.08
N ARG A 12 10.67 -7.58 9.01
CA ARG A 12 9.93 -8.33 10.04
C ARG A 12 8.88 -9.27 9.44
N ILE A 13 8.13 -8.80 8.42
CA ILE A 13 7.11 -9.60 7.73
C ILE A 13 7.75 -10.78 7.01
N LYS A 14 8.80 -10.53 6.21
CA LYS A 14 9.55 -11.58 5.51
C LYS A 14 10.04 -12.68 6.45
N LYS A 15 10.57 -12.29 7.63
CA LYS A 15 11.14 -13.24 8.58
C LYS A 15 10.07 -14.02 9.35
N SER A 16 9.02 -13.35 9.81
CA SER A 16 8.13 -13.88 10.85
C SER A 16 6.75 -14.32 10.32
N TYR A 17 6.34 -13.84 9.15
CA TYR A 17 4.99 -14.01 8.62
C TYR A 17 5.01 -14.64 7.23
N ARG A 18 5.36 -15.93 7.16
CA ARG A 18 5.46 -16.69 5.90
C ARG A 18 4.12 -16.94 5.21
N ASN A 19 3.01 -16.71 5.91
CA ASN A 19 1.65 -16.81 5.39
C ASN A 19 1.19 -15.54 4.66
N VAL A 20 2.06 -14.53 4.51
CA VAL A 20 1.78 -13.33 3.73
C VAL A 20 2.27 -13.56 2.30
N ASP A 21 1.36 -13.45 1.34
CA ASP A 21 1.67 -13.71 -0.06
C ASP A 21 2.09 -12.47 -0.85
N ILE A 22 1.60 -11.28 -0.47
CA ILE A 22 1.77 -10.04 -1.22
C ILE A 22 2.06 -8.88 -0.25
N ILE A 23 3.12 -8.13 -0.53
CA ILE A 23 3.47 -6.90 0.18
C ILE A 23 3.55 -5.76 -0.85
N PHE A 24 2.77 -4.70 -0.62
CA PHE A 24 2.77 -3.50 -1.45
C PHE A 24 2.53 -2.21 -0.65
N GLY A 25 3.05 -1.11 -1.19
CA GLY A 25 3.07 0.21 -0.58
C GLY A 25 1.80 1.02 -0.79
N THR A 26 1.80 2.26 -0.31
CA THR A 26 0.80 3.27 -0.71
C THR A 26 1.04 3.76 -2.13
N HIS A 27 2.31 3.82 -2.54
CA HIS A 27 2.74 4.43 -3.79
C HIS A 27 2.34 3.65 -5.05
N ASN A 28 1.98 2.37 -4.91
CA ASN A 28 1.61 1.47 -5.99
C ASN A 28 0.30 0.71 -5.70
N ILE A 29 -0.62 1.33 -4.94
CA ILE A 29 -1.90 0.72 -4.56
C ILE A 29 -2.76 0.29 -5.76
N PHE A 30 -2.68 1.02 -6.86
CA PHE A 30 -3.40 0.75 -8.10
C PHE A 30 -3.03 -0.60 -8.73
N LYS A 31 -1.85 -1.16 -8.40
CA LYS A 31 -1.40 -2.47 -8.88
C LYS A 31 -2.01 -3.64 -8.12
N LEU A 32 -2.84 -3.42 -7.11
CA LEU A 32 -3.39 -4.51 -6.28
C LEU A 32 -4.06 -5.62 -7.11
N ALA A 33 -4.86 -5.26 -8.11
CA ALA A 33 -5.53 -6.24 -8.96
C ALA A 33 -4.53 -7.08 -9.76
N GLU A 34 -3.48 -6.46 -10.29
CA GLU A 34 -2.39 -7.12 -11.03
C GLU A 34 -1.60 -8.06 -10.10
N LEU A 35 -1.18 -7.58 -8.93
CA LEU A 35 -0.43 -8.39 -7.96
C LEU A 35 -1.23 -9.60 -7.46
N LEU A 36 -2.54 -9.41 -7.27
CA LEU A 36 -3.45 -10.50 -6.89
C LEU A 36 -3.58 -11.53 -8.02
N ALA A 37 -3.76 -11.08 -9.26
CA ALA A 37 -3.84 -11.97 -10.42
C ALA A 37 -2.54 -12.76 -10.60
N MET A 38 -1.38 -12.12 -10.46
CA MET A 38 -0.08 -12.80 -10.47
C MET A 38 -0.03 -13.90 -9.40
N ARG A 39 -0.41 -13.61 -8.16
CA ARG A 39 -0.37 -14.62 -7.09
C ARG A 39 -1.33 -15.79 -7.33
N LEU A 40 -2.50 -15.54 -7.92
CA LEU A 40 -3.54 -16.55 -8.10
C LEU A 40 -3.32 -17.44 -9.34
N PHE A 41 -2.82 -16.86 -10.43
CA PHE A 41 -2.78 -17.55 -11.73
C PHE A 41 -1.37 -17.99 -12.14
N ASP A 42 -0.32 -17.38 -11.60
CA ASP A 42 1.05 -17.75 -11.92
C ASP A 42 1.48 -18.99 -11.09
N GLN A 43 1.69 -20.11 -11.78
CA GLN A 43 2.11 -21.37 -11.18
C GLN A 43 3.54 -21.31 -10.60
N ASP A 44 4.35 -20.35 -11.07
CA ASP A 44 5.74 -20.14 -10.63
C ASP A 44 5.85 -19.12 -9.49
N ALA A 45 4.78 -18.36 -9.20
CA ALA A 45 4.70 -17.40 -8.09
C ALA A 45 4.56 -18.07 -6.70
N LYS A 46 5.31 -19.14 -6.44
CA LYS A 46 5.35 -19.85 -5.14
C LYS A 46 6.01 -19.04 -4.02
N ARG A 47 6.55 -17.85 -4.33
CA ARG A 47 7.25 -16.99 -3.38
C ARG A 47 6.43 -15.73 -3.11
N MET A 48 6.61 -15.18 -1.91
CA MET A 48 6.04 -13.90 -1.49
C MET A 48 6.39 -12.81 -2.51
N ILE A 49 5.37 -12.14 -3.04
CA ILE A 49 5.51 -11.02 -3.98
C ILE A 49 5.71 -9.75 -3.17
N ILE A 50 6.79 -9.02 -3.44
CA ILE A 50 7.11 -7.75 -2.78
C ILE A 50 7.32 -6.71 -3.86
N ASP A 51 6.36 -5.79 -4.01
CA ASP A 51 6.42 -4.67 -4.95
C ASP A 51 6.18 -3.38 -4.16
N ILE A 52 7.24 -2.60 -3.91
CA ILE A 52 7.19 -1.41 -3.07
C ILE A 52 7.91 -0.28 -3.79
N TRP A 53 7.16 0.77 -4.10
CA TRP A 53 7.68 1.95 -4.77
C TRP A 53 8.08 2.97 -3.71
N LYS A 54 9.29 3.54 -3.86
CA LYS A 54 9.82 4.55 -2.93
C LYS A 54 9.07 5.86 -3.00
N ASP A 55 8.57 6.19 -4.19
CA ASP A 55 7.87 7.43 -4.45
C ASP A 55 6.83 7.20 -5.55
N THR A 56 5.90 8.13 -5.69
CA THR A 56 4.88 8.13 -6.73
C THR A 56 5.08 9.35 -7.63
N THR A 57 5.28 9.13 -8.92
CA THR A 57 5.39 10.21 -9.91
C THR A 57 4.03 10.79 -10.30
N GLU A 58 2.93 10.05 -10.11
CA GLU A 58 1.60 10.40 -10.62
C GLU A 58 0.48 10.13 -9.61
N ILE A 59 -0.45 11.06 -9.47
CA ILE A 59 -1.66 10.83 -8.67
C ILE A 59 -2.59 9.92 -9.48
N VAL A 60 -2.72 8.67 -9.05
CA VAL A 60 -3.63 7.72 -9.69
C VAL A 60 -5.05 7.96 -9.17
N GLU A 61 -5.89 8.53 -10.04
CA GLU A 61 -7.30 8.79 -9.78
C GLU A 61 -8.21 7.73 -10.42
N GLU A 62 -9.52 7.87 -10.23
CA GLU A 62 -10.55 7.05 -10.90
C GLU A 62 -10.48 5.53 -10.63
N LEU A 63 -9.82 5.11 -9.56
CA LEU A 63 -9.84 3.71 -9.15
C LEU A 63 -11.26 3.24 -8.81
N PRO A 64 -11.59 1.96 -9.10
CA PRO A 64 -12.85 1.35 -8.69
C PRO A 64 -13.07 1.58 -7.19
N ASN A 65 -14.15 2.28 -6.85
CA ASN A 65 -14.49 2.59 -5.47
C ASN A 65 -15.87 2.05 -5.12
N SER A 66 -16.00 1.54 -3.90
CA SER A 66 -17.28 1.15 -3.30
C SER A 66 -17.51 2.01 -2.07
N ARG A 67 -18.55 2.85 -2.12
CA ARG A 67 -18.90 3.74 -1.01
C ARG A 67 -19.91 3.06 -0.09
N LYS A 68 -19.62 3.08 1.21
CA LYS A 68 -20.54 2.56 2.24
C LYS A 68 -21.87 3.32 2.31
N TYR A 69 -21.86 4.62 1.99
CA TYR A 69 -23.03 5.49 2.03
C TYR A 69 -23.15 6.27 0.73
N SER A 70 -24.37 6.44 0.23
CA SER A 70 -24.63 7.19 -1.01
C SER A 70 -24.52 8.70 -0.84
N PHE A 71 -24.71 9.21 0.38
CA PHE A 71 -24.85 10.65 0.65
C PHE A 71 -23.60 11.31 1.25
N LYS A 72 -22.53 10.54 1.54
CA LYS A 72 -21.28 11.10 2.09
C LYS A 72 -20.05 10.34 1.61
N GLY A 73 -18.91 11.04 1.56
CA GLY A 73 -17.63 10.48 1.18
C GLY A 73 -16.47 11.30 1.74
N GLY A 74 -15.26 10.71 1.73
CA GLY A 74 -14.03 11.43 1.99
C GLY A 74 -13.42 11.89 0.67
N VAL A 75 -12.94 13.13 0.63
CA VAL A 75 -12.17 13.68 -0.51
C VAL A 75 -10.79 14.00 0.02
N ASN A 76 -9.76 13.44 -0.60
CA ASN A 76 -8.40 13.75 -0.23
C ASN A 76 -7.99 15.06 -0.88
N ILE A 77 -7.63 16.07 -0.07
CA ILE A 77 -7.25 17.41 -0.54
C ILE A 77 -5.72 17.58 -0.51
N MET A 78 -5.03 16.86 0.37
CA MET A 78 -3.58 16.92 0.51
C MET A 78 -3.01 15.57 0.98
N PHE A 79 -1.74 15.32 0.66
CA PHE A 79 -0.95 14.21 1.21
C PHE A 79 0.17 14.75 2.10
N GLY A 80 0.44 14.08 3.21
CA GLY A 80 1.46 14.49 4.17
C GLY A 80 1.01 15.59 5.13
N CYS A 81 1.93 16.02 5.99
CA CYS A 81 1.69 17.04 7.01
C CYS A 81 3.02 17.70 7.40
N ASN A 82 3.02 19.02 7.57
CA ASN A 82 4.18 19.79 8.05
C ASN A 82 4.02 20.26 9.52
N ASN A 83 3.00 19.76 10.24
CA ASN A 83 2.85 20.02 11.66
C ASN A 83 3.67 19.02 12.49
N PHE A 84 4.44 19.55 13.44
CA PHE A 84 5.33 18.76 14.31
C PHE A 84 4.61 18.37 15.61
N CYS A 85 3.70 17.41 15.50
CA CYS A 85 2.99 16.87 16.67
C CYS A 85 3.83 15.79 17.36
N SER A 86 3.92 15.82 18.69
CA SER A 86 4.72 14.87 19.50
C SER A 86 4.36 13.38 19.34
N TYR A 87 3.18 13.10 18.81
CA TYR A 87 2.65 11.75 18.59
C TYR A 87 2.61 11.34 17.12
N CYS A 88 2.99 12.22 16.19
CA CYS A 88 2.85 11.98 14.76
C CYS A 88 4.20 11.61 14.12
N ILE A 89 4.23 10.49 13.42
CA ILE A 89 5.43 10.02 12.69
C ILE A 89 5.59 10.65 11.30
N VAL A 90 4.52 11.26 10.75
CA VAL A 90 4.43 11.72 9.35
C VAL A 90 5.39 12.86 8.96
N PRO A 91 5.72 13.86 9.81
CA PRO A 91 6.55 14.98 9.36
C PRO A 91 8.04 14.63 9.19
N TYR A 92 8.42 13.35 9.33
CA TYR A 92 9.81 12.86 9.29
C TYR A 92 10.00 11.80 8.21
#